data_AF-A0A1A2ZJK7-F1
#
_entry.id   AF-A0A1A2ZJK7-F1
#
_cell.length_a   1.000
_cell.length_b   1.000
_cell.length_c   1.000
_cell.angle_alpha   90.00
_cell.angle_beta   90.00
_cell.angle_gamma   90.00
#
_symmetry.space_group_name_H-M   'P 1'
#
loop_
_entity.id
_entity.type
_entity.pdbx_description
1 polymer ?
#
loop_
_entity_poly.entity_id
_entity_poly.type
_entity_poly.pdbx_seq_one_letter_code
_entity_poly.pdbx_strand_id
1 'polypeptide(L)'
;MRADGYSAAWLENARRRGVPADVVADIARRHGVTPEAFGVLDRLEEIKDPHGKSYFLLPRDIGGDDARTATLLTYVLNAGTDYGKAPRTDFPETPYTAAEVARIINRQNANRWSYARDVGFVHRNGGRLVTTPNGILMGVGGNVIQRQFSRRGGTTWGDIFMVNMGRLADPAERLRRLVRSGRAWSRLDLDRVLHHEERHCRQWAAKGYLGMLRDYGRELFREFVFGETNRLEADAGLSDGGYR
;
A
#
# COMPACT_ATOMS: atom_id res chain seq x y z
N MET A 1 -4.64 -20.04 -2.31
CA MET A 1 -3.70 -21.05 -1.76
C MET A 1 -4.24 -21.44 -0.37
N ARG A 2 -3.62 -22.38 0.34
CA ARG A 2 -3.88 -22.60 1.79
C ARG A 2 -2.75 -21.98 2.60
N ALA A 3 -2.94 -21.73 3.89
CA ALA A 3 -1.98 -21.08 4.79
C ALA A 3 -0.56 -21.67 4.71
N ASP A 4 -0.44 -23.01 4.76
CA ASP A 4 0.83 -23.73 4.61
C ASP A 4 1.52 -23.44 3.26
N GLY A 5 0.71 -23.24 2.21
CA GLY A 5 1.20 -22.87 0.88
C GLY A 5 1.76 -21.45 0.84
N TYR A 6 1.17 -20.50 1.56
CA TYR A 6 1.69 -19.13 1.63
C TYR A 6 2.95 -19.05 2.49
N SER A 7 3.06 -19.83 3.56
CA SER A 7 4.30 -19.94 4.33
C SER A 7 5.44 -20.49 3.48
N ALA A 8 5.20 -21.57 2.72
CA ALA A 8 6.20 -22.11 1.79
C ALA A 8 6.57 -21.09 0.69
N ALA A 9 5.58 -20.38 0.14
CA ALA A 9 5.81 -19.34 -0.86
C ALA A 9 6.62 -18.15 -0.30
N TRP A 10 6.45 -17.80 0.97
CA TRP A 10 7.27 -16.78 1.63
C TRP A 10 8.75 -17.18 1.67
N LEU A 11 9.05 -18.41 2.11
CA LEU A 11 10.42 -18.94 2.14
C LEU A 11 11.04 -18.96 0.74
N GLU A 12 10.27 -19.36 -0.28
CA GLU A 12 10.75 -19.39 -1.66
C GLU A 12 10.97 -17.97 -2.21
N ASN A 13 10.08 -17.02 -1.91
CA ASN A 13 10.27 -15.62 -2.28
C ASN A 13 11.51 -15.01 -1.64
N ALA A 14 11.77 -15.30 -0.36
CA ALA A 14 12.96 -14.86 0.36
C ALA A 14 14.23 -15.42 -0.29
N ARG A 15 14.24 -16.73 -0.58
CA ARG A 15 15.35 -17.42 -1.27
C ARG A 15 15.63 -16.83 -2.65
N ARG A 16 14.58 -16.63 -3.47
CA ARG A 16 14.68 -16.03 -4.81
C ARG A 16 15.26 -14.62 -4.78
N ARG A 17 15.02 -13.87 -3.71
CA ARG A 17 15.49 -12.49 -3.51
C ARG A 17 16.82 -12.41 -2.75
N GLY A 18 17.44 -13.55 -2.43
CA GLY A 18 18.71 -13.59 -1.71
C GLY A 18 18.60 -13.09 -0.27
N VAL A 19 17.41 -13.13 0.34
CA VAL A 19 17.23 -12.78 1.75
C VAL A 19 17.87 -13.87 2.61
N PRO A 20 18.81 -13.52 3.50
CA PRO A 20 19.45 -14.49 4.40
C PRO A 20 18.45 -15.23 5.29
N ALA A 21 18.70 -16.52 5.55
CA ALA A 21 17.79 -17.37 6.33
C ALA A 21 17.64 -16.90 7.79
N ASP A 22 18.68 -16.31 8.38
CA ASP A 22 18.67 -15.71 9.70
C ASP A 22 17.76 -14.48 9.78
N VAL A 23 17.67 -13.69 8.69
CA VAL A 23 16.71 -12.57 8.59
C VAL A 23 15.28 -13.08 8.56
N VAL A 24 14.99 -14.12 7.80
CA VAL A 24 13.66 -14.76 7.76
C VAL A 24 13.28 -15.32 9.13
N ALA A 25 14.22 -16.01 9.79
CA ALA A 25 14.03 -16.53 11.14
C ALA A 25 13.81 -15.42 12.18
N ASP A 26 14.52 -14.29 12.06
CA ASP A 26 14.34 -13.14 12.94
C ASP A 26 12.96 -12.49 12.77
N ILE A 27 12.47 -12.35 11.54
CA ILE A 27 11.11 -11.87 11.25
C ILE A 27 10.07 -12.81 11.88
N ALA A 28 10.19 -14.12 11.64
CA ALA A 28 9.28 -15.13 12.17
C ALA A 28 9.20 -15.06 13.70
N ARG A 29 10.37 -15.06 14.36
CA ARG A 29 10.45 -15.04 15.83
C ARG A 29 9.93 -13.74 16.45
N ARG A 30 10.33 -12.57 15.94
CA ARG A 30 9.99 -11.29 16.57
C ARG A 30 8.53 -10.89 16.36
N HIS A 31 7.95 -11.25 15.23
CA HIS A 31 6.63 -10.77 14.81
C HIS A 31 5.57 -11.87 14.75
N GLY A 32 5.90 -13.09 15.20
CA GLY A 32 4.96 -14.20 15.25
C GLY A 32 4.46 -14.64 13.88
N VAL A 33 5.30 -14.54 12.84
CA VAL A 33 4.95 -15.01 11.49
C VAL A 33 5.10 -16.53 11.47
N THR A 34 4.01 -17.23 11.78
CA THR A 34 3.89 -18.69 11.67
C THR A 34 3.13 -19.07 10.40
N PRO A 35 3.12 -20.35 9.98
CA PRO A 35 2.30 -20.79 8.86
C PRO A 35 0.82 -20.42 9.01
N GLU A 36 0.27 -20.55 10.21
CA GLU A 36 -1.12 -20.26 10.52
C GLU A 36 -1.45 -18.77 10.39
N ALA A 37 -0.48 -17.88 10.61
CA ALA A 37 -0.67 -16.44 10.46
C ALA A 37 -1.15 -16.09 9.03
N PHE A 38 -0.67 -16.82 8.01
CA PHE A 38 -1.09 -16.62 6.62
C PHE A 38 -2.52 -17.05 6.32
N GLY A 39 -3.23 -17.70 7.24
CA GLY A 39 -4.62 -18.15 7.03
C GLY A 39 -5.58 -17.02 6.70
N VAL A 40 -5.30 -15.77 7.09
CA VAL A 40 -6.10 -14.61 6.66
C VAL A 40 -6.12 -14.46 5.13
N LEU A 41 -5.02 -14.79 4.45
CA LEU A 41 -4.83 -14.68 2.99
C LEU A 41 -5.64 -15.71 2.20
N ASP A 42 -6.02 -16.84 2.80
CA ASP A 42 -6.70 -17.94 2.11
C ASP A 42 -8.09 -17.56 1.58
N ARG A 43 -8.74 -16.59 2.24
CA ARG A 43 -10.07 -16.10 1.85
C ARG A 43 -10.02 -14.94 0.86
N LEU A 44 -8.81 -14.48 0.53
CA LEU A 44 -8.60 -13.34 -0.36
C LEU A 44 -8.27 -13.83 -1.77
N GLU A 45 -8.70 -13.06 -2.76
CA GLU A 45 -8.30 -13.32 -4.14
C GLU A 45 -6.88 -12.78 -4.36
N GLU A 46 -5.94 -13.69 -4.60
CA GLU A 46 -4.57 -13.36 -4.96
C GLU A 46 -4.48 -12.91 -6.43
N ILE A 47 -3.82 -11.78 -6.65
CA ILE A 47 -3.52 -11.22 -7.96
C ILE A 47 -2.00 -11.07 -8.06
N LYS A 48 -1.41 -11.66 -9.09
CA LYS A 48 0.04 -11.52 -9.35
C LYS A 48 0.31 -10.42 -10.37
N ASP A 49 1.37 -9.66 -10.12
CA ASP A 49 1.92 -8.73 -11.11
C ASP A 49 2.87 -9.44 -12.09
N PRO A 50 3.38 -8.74 -13.13
CA PRO A 50 4.33 -9.32 -14.10
C PRO A 50 5.63 -9.85 -13.50
N HIS A 51 6.00 -9.42 -12.29
CA HIS A 51 7.22 -9.83 -11.58
C HIS A 51 6.95 -10.96 -10.57
N GLY A 52 5.70 -11.44 -10.51
CA GLY A 52 5.25 -12.52 -9.65
C GLY A 52 5.05 -12.10 -8.19
N LYS A 53 4.96 -10.80 -7.90
CA LYS A 53 4.56 -10.31 -6.58
C LYS A 53 3.06 -10.45 -6.38
N SER A 54 2.68 -10.71 -5.15
CA SER A 54 1.32 -11.05 -4.76
C SER A 54 0.64 -9.83 -4.15
N TYR A 55 -0.56 -9.55 -4.63
CA TYR A 55 -1.51 -8.57 -4.12
C TYR A 55 -2.79 -9.33 -3.74
N PHE A 56 -3.54 -8.86 -2.76
CA PHE A 56 -4.77 -9.55 -2.35
C PHE A 56 -5.97 -8.62 -2.37
N LEU A 57 -6.96 -8.94 -3.20
CA LEU A 57 -8.21 -8.19 -3.28
C LEU A 57 -9.08 -8.47 -2.05
N LEU A 58 -9.36 -7.42 -1.29
CA LEU A 58 -10.17 -7.49 -0.08
C LEU A 58 -11.63 -7.83 -0.41
N PRO A 59 -12.25 -8.84 0.22
CA PRO A 59 -13.70 -9.06 0.11
C PRO A 59 -14.44 -7.92 0.81
N ARG A 60 -15.69 -7.68 0.41
CA ARG A 60 -16.44 -6.48 0.83
C ARG A 60 -16.76 -6.45 2.33
N ASP A 61 -16.84 -7.61 2.92
CA ASP A 61 -17.19 -7.88 4.32
C ASP A 61 -15.95 -8.08 5.21
N ILE A 62 -14.73 -7.84 4.70
CA ILE A 62 -13.53 -7.97 5.52
C ILE A 62 -13.57 -7.02 6.73
N GLY A 63 -13.20 -7.54 7.90
CA GLY A 63 -13.00 -6.73 9.09
C GLY A 63 -11.74 -5.86 8.98
N GLY A 64 -11.71 -4.73 9.70
CA GLY A 64 -10.55 -3.83 9.70
C GLY A 64 -9.26 -4.49 10.20
N ASP A 65 -9.34 -5.32 11.24
CA ASP A 65 -8.18 -6.05 11.77
C ASP A 65 -7.67 -7.10 10.78
N ASP A 66 -8.58 -7.85 10.13
CA ASP A 66 -8.21 -8.79 9.07
C ASP A 66 -7.55 -8.08 7.89
N ALA A 67 -8.09 -6.91 7.49
CA ALA A 67 -7.49 -6.10 6.43
C ALA A 67 -6.08 -5.61 6.80
N ARG A 68 -5.86 -5.18 8.05
CA ARG A 68 -4.54 -4.78 8.56
C ARG A 68 -3.56 -5.94 8.54
N THR A 69 -3.96 -7.08 9.09
CA THR A 69 -3.15 -8.31 9.14
C THR A 69 -2.81 -8.81 7.73
N ALA A 70 -3.80 -8.88 6.83
CA ALA A 70 -3.58 -9.26 5.43
C ALA A 70 -2.60 -8.29 4.74
N THR A 71 -2.70 -6.99 5.03
CA THR A 71 -1.79 -5.99 4.46
C THR A 71 -0.34 -6.21 4.92
N LEU A 72 -0.12 -6.46 6.22
CA LEU A 72 1.20 -6.79 6.75
C LEU A 72 1.74 -8.09 6.13
N LEU A 73 0.93 -9.15 6.12
CA LEU A 73 1.36 -10.44 5.60
C LEU A 73 1.58 -10.45 4.09
N THR A 74 0.95 -9.53 3.35
CA THR A 74 1.26 -9.31 1.94
C THR A 74 2.69 -8.79 1.76
N TYR A 75 3.12 -7.81 2.57
CA TYR A 75 4.53 -7.37 2.57
C TYR A 75 5.48 -8.52 2.92
N VAL A 76 5.16 -9.26 3.99
CA VAL A 76 6.00 -10.37 4.47
C VAL A 76 6.13 -11.44 3.39
N LEU A 77 5.01 -11.92 2.82
CA LEU A 77 4.96 -12.95 1.79
C LEU A 77 5.84 -12.62 0.58
N ASN A 78 5.87 -11.36 0.15
CA ASN A 78 6.64 -10.95 -1.02
C ASN A 78 8.15 -10.91 -0.79
N ALA A 79 8.59 -10.85 0.48
CA ALA A 79 10.00 -10.81 0.87
C ALA A 79 10.81 -9.68 0.22
N GLY A 80 10.17 -8.52 0.02
CA GLY A 80 10.75 -7.36 -0.64
C GLY A 80 9.77 -6.71 -1.62
N THR A 81 10.10 -5.49 -2.05
CA THR A 81 9.26 -4.71 -2.97
C THR A 81 9.80 -4.68 -4.39
N ASP A 82 11.06 -5.08 -4.60
CA ASP A 82 11.80 -4.92 -5.86
C ASP A 82 12.01 -3.44 -6.28
N TYR A 83 11.63 -2.48 -5.42
CA TYR A 83 11.95 -1.06 -5.57
C TYR A 83 13.48 -0.89 -5.54
N GLY A 84 14.06 -0.21 -6.54
CA GLY A 84 15.52 -0.13 -6.70
C GLY A 84 16.05 -0.93 -7.88
N LYS A 85 15.26 -1.86 -8.44
CA LYS A 85 15.62 -2.60 -9.67
C LYS A 85 15.30 -1.85 -10.95
N ALA A 86 14.47 -0.80 -10.87
CA ALA A 86 14.20 0.09 -11.99
C ALA A 86 15.40 1.02 -12.27
N PRO A 87 15.64 1.44 -13.53
CA PRO A 87 16.78 2.30 -13.89
C PRO A 87 16.80 3.67 -13.18
N ARG A 88 15.67 4.11 -12.63
CA ARG A 88 15.52 5.37 -11.90
C ARG A 88 14.70 5.12 -10.64
N THR A 89 15.28 5.44 -9.49
CA THR A 89 14.57 5.53 -8.21
C THR A 89 14.77 6.90 -7.59
N ASP A 90 13.78 7.35 -6.83
CA ASP A 90 13.84 8.62 -6.11
C ASP A 90 14.51 8.45 -4.73
N PHE A 91 14.58 7.22 -4.20
CA PHE A 91 15.16 6.87 -2.90
C PHE A 91 15.92 5.53 -2.94
N PRO A 92 16.75 5.24 -1.92
CA PRO A 92 17.30 3.91 -1.70
C PRO A 92 16.20 2.91 -1.33
N GLU A 93 16.38 1.64 -1.73
CA GLU A 93 15.53 0.54 -1.28
C GLU A 93 15.62 0.39 0.24
N THR A 94 14.47 0.16 0.89
CA THR A 94 14.45 -0.18 2.31
C THR A 94 14.68 -1.69 2.46
N PRO A 95 15.71 -2.15 3.19
CA PRO A 95 16.03 -3.56 3.31
C PRO A 95 14.90 -4.39 3.92
N TYR A 96 14.64 -5.57 3.37
CA TYR A 96 13.70 -6.54 3.93
C TYR A 96 14.27 -7.14 5.22
N THR A 97 13.80 -6.67 6.38
CA THR A 97 14.33 -7.03 7.70
C THR A 97 13.24 -7.04 8.77
N ALA A 98 13.51 -7.64 9.93
CA ALA A 98 12.60 -7.57 11.08
C ALA A 98 12.37 -6.14 11.58
N ALA A 99 13.36 -5.25 11.43
CA ALA A 99 13.20 -3.83 11.76
C ALA A 99 12.20 -3.14 10.82
N GLU A 100 12.24 -3.48 9.53
CA GLU A 100 11.29 -2.92 8.57
C GLU A 100 9.87 -3.44 8.79
N VAL A 101 9.70 -4.73 9.11
CA VAL A 101 8.40 -5.28 9.53
C VAL A 101 7.87 -4.55 10.77
N ALA A 102 8.73 -4.30 11.77
CA ALA A 102 8.34 -3.53 12.96
C ALA A 102 7.91 -2.10 12.62
N ARG A 103 8.60 -1.44 11.68
CA ARG A 103 8.24 -0.09 11.21
C ARG A 103 6.86 -0.09 10.54
N ILE A 104 6.55 -1.08 9.71
CA ILE A 104 5.24 -1.24 9.07
C ILE A 104 4.16 -1.47 10.13
N ILE A 105 4.38 -2.34 11.12
CA ILE A 105 3.45 -2.57 12.23
C ILE A 105 3.17 -1.27 12.99
N ASN A 106 4.22 -0.52 13.35
CA ASN A 106 4.07 0.75 14.07
C ASN A 106 3.28 1.78 13.27
N ARG A 107 3.54 1.89 11.96
CA ARG A 107 2.79 2.77 11.05
C ARG A 107 1.32 2.35 10.97
N GLN A 108 1.04 1.05 10.77
CA GLN A 108 -0.33 0.52 10.73
C GLN A 108 -1.09 0.78 12.04
N ASN A 109 -0.40 0.72 13.19
CA ASN A 109 -0.98 1.03 14.49
C ASN A 109 -1.29 2.53 14.64
N ALA A 110 -0.39 3.41 14.21
CA ALA A 110 -0.64 4.85 14.19
C ALA A 110 -1.79 5.23 13.25
N ASN A 111 -1.90 4.53 12.12
CA ASN A 111 -2.96 4.68 11.14
C ASN A 111 -4.14 3.71 11.34
N ARG A 112 -4.30 3.08 12.51
CA ARG A 112 -5.31 2.02 12.75
C ARG A 112 -6.74 2.42 12.36
N TRP A 113 -7.03 3.72 12.44
CA TRP A 113 -8.33 4.29 12.10
C TRP A 113 -8.67 4.12 10.61
N SER A 114 -7.68 4.07 9.70
CA SER A 114 -7.93 3.83 8.27
C SER A 114 -8.43 2.40 8.03
N TYR A 115 -7.93 1.44 8.80
CA TYR A 115 -8.40 0.06 8.77
C TYR A 115 -9.76 -0.11 9.44
N ALA A 116 -9.91 0.39 10.67
CA ALA A 116 -11.12 0.18 11.48
C ALA A 116 -12.37 0.88 10.91
N ARG A 117 -12.21 2.06 10.31
CA ARG A 117 -13.32 2.87 9.79
C ARG A 117 -13.39 2.88 8.27
N ASP A 118 -12.25 3.13 7.62
CA ASP A 118 -12.26 3.61 6.24
C ASP A 118 -12.26 2.47 5.20
N VAL A 119 -11.77 1.27 5.54
CA VAL A 119 -11.94 0.06 4.69
C VAL A 119 -13.42 -0.23 4.43
N GLY A 120 -14.23 -0.33 5.50
CA GLY A 120 -15.66 -0.56 5.38
C GLY A 120 -16.38 0.60 4.69
N PHE A 121 -15.94 1.84 4.94
CA PHE A 121 -16.48 3.01 4.25
C PHE A 121 -16.22 2.96 2.74
N VAL A 122 -15.00 2.64 2.30
CA VAL A 122 -14.66 2.49 0.87
C VAL A 122 -15.57 1.45 0.22
N HIS A 123 -15.72 0.27 0.83
CA HIS A 123 -16.56 -0.80 0.27
C HIS A 123 -18.04 -0.44 0.20
N ARG A 124 -18.60 0.19 1.25
CA ARG A 124 -20.01 0.66 1.25
C ARG A 124 -20.28 1.72 0.18
N ASN A 125 -19.27 2.52 -0.18
CA ASN A 125 -19.38 3.53 -1.24
C ASN A 125 -19.02 2.99 -2.63
N GLY A 126 -18.94 1.67 -2.80
CA GLY A 126 -18.68 1.04 -4.09
C GLY A 126 -17.22 1.11 -4.53
N GLY A 127 -16.28 1.42 -3.63
CA GLY A 127 -14.84 1.27 -3.88
C GLY A 127 -14.36 -0.14 -3.56
N ARG A 128 -13.20 -0.51 -4.11
CA ARG A 128 -12.51 -1.77 -3.78
C ARG A 128 -11.05 -1.52 -3.43
N LEU A 129 -10.47 -2.46 -2.69
CA LEU A 129 -9.15 -2.35 -2.08
C LEU A 129 -8.37 -3.63 -2.33
N VAL A 130 -7.07 -3.49 -2.60
CA VAL A 130 -6.09 -4.58 -2.59
C VAL A 130 -5.01 -4.27 -1.56
N THR A 131 -4.45 -5.30 -0.94
CA THR A 131 -3.17 -5.20 -0.23
C THR A 131 -2.03 -5.11 -1.23
N THR A 132 -0.94 -4.45 -0.85
CA THR A 132 0.24 -4.29 -1.71
C THR A 132 1.51 -4.85 -1.08
N PRO A 133 2.53 -5.20 -1.90
CA PRO A 133 3.85 -5.58 -1.42
C PRO A 133 4.56 -4.52 -0.57
N ASN A 134 4.10 -3.26 -0.57
CA ASN A 134 4.65 -2.15 0.22
C ASN A 134 4.03 -2.06 1.62
N GLY A 135 3.14 -2.99 1.99
CA GLY A 135 2.48 -3.00 3.29
C GLY A 135 1.38 -1.94 3.42
N ILE A 136 0.84 -1.44 2.32
CA ILE A 136 -0.26 -0.46 2.29
C ILE A 136 -1.48 -1.02 1.55
N LEU A 137 -2.61 -0.32 1.60
CA LEU A 137 -3.78 -0.62 0.80
C LEU A 137 -3.78 0.27 -0.44
N MET A 138 -4.14 -0.29 -1.60
CA MET A 138 -4.42 0.46 -2.81
C MET A 138 -5.89 0.28 -3.21
N GLY A 139 -6.56 1.36 -3.58
CA GLY A 139 -7.98 1.36 -3.88
C GLY A 139 -8.36 2.11 -5.15
N VAL A 140 -9.51 1.75 -5.70
CA VAL A 140 -10.14 2.46 -6.83
C VAL A 140 -11.66 2.52 -6.63
N GLY A 141 -12.31 3.46 -7.32
CA GLY A 141 -13.75 3.68 -7.22
C GLY A 141 -14.15 4.52 -6.01
N GLY A 142 -15.42 4.45 -5.61
CA GLY A 142 -15.94 5.26 -4.50
C GLY A 142 -16.67 6.56 -4.91
N ASN A 143 -17.18 7.27 -3.90
CA ASN A 143 -18.02 8.46 -4.05
C ASN A 143 -17.22 9.78 -4.14
N VAL A 144 -17.92 10.85 -4.55
CA VAL A 144 -17.37 12.16 -4.96
C VAL A 144 -16.51 12.86 -3.90
N ILE A 145 -16.76 12.63 -2.60
CA ILE A 145 -15.93 13.19 -1.51
C ILE A 145 -14.50 12.62 -1.56
N GLN A 146 -14.33 11.36 -1.96
CA GLN A 146 -13.00 10.77 -2.21
C GLN A 146 -12.36 11.31 -3.51
N ARG A 147 -13.13 11.95 -4.40
CA ARG A 147 -12.65 12.55 -5.65
C ARG A 147 -12.17 13.99 -5.48
N GLN A 148 -12.72 14.73 -4.51
CA GLN A 148 -12.32 16.12 -4.26
C GLN A 148 -10.87 16.26 -3.79
N PHE A 149 -10.31 15.22 -3.18
CA PHE A 149 -8.92 15.19 -2.71
C PHE A 149 -7.92 14.69 -3.77
N SER A 150 -8.40 14.30 -4.96
CA SER A 150 -7.63 13.66 -6.01
C SER A 150 -7.25 14.62 -7.13
N ARG A 151 -6.40 15.60 -6.83
CA ARG A 151 -5.71 16.34 -7.90
C ARG A 151 -4.39 15.63 -8.18
N ARG A 152 -4.24 15.18 -9.44
CA ARG A 152 -3.03 14.69 -10.13
C ARG A 152 -2.74 13.18 -10.22
N GLY A 153 -3.15 12.31 -9.31
CA GLY A 153 -3.12 10.86 -9.63
C GLY A 153 -3.85 9.98 -8.64
N GLY A 154 -3.71 10.24 -7.36
CA GLY A 154 -4.50 9.59 -6.32
C GLY A 154 -4.41 10.37 -5.02
N THR A 155 -4.87 9.77 -3.94
CA THR A 155 -4.80 10.37 -2.61
C THR A 155 -4.47 9.30 -1.60
N THR A 156 -3.41 9.51 -0.83
CA THR A 156 -3.11 8.67 0.33
C THR A 156 -3.75 9.22 1.60
N TRP A 157 -4.46 8.36 2.32
CA TRP A 157 -5.23 8.65 3.52
C TRP A 157 -5.00 7.56 4.57
N GLY A 158 -4.18 7.88 5.57
CA GLY A 158 -3.67 6.87 6.51
C GLY A 158 -2.82 5.86 5.76
N ASP A 159 -3.23 4.58 5.75
CA ASP A 159 -2.58 3.51 4.97
C ASP A 159 -3.33 3.13 3.67
N ILE A 160 -4.32 3.93 3.25
CA ILE A 160 -5.09 3.70 2.03
C ILE A 160 -4.69 4.70 0.95
N PHE A 161 -4.12 4.20 -0.14
CA PHE A 161 -3.89 4.96 -1.36
C PHE A 161 -5.05 4.76 -2.34
N MET A 162 -5.84 5.80 -2.59
CA MET A 162 -6.94 5.79 -3.57
C MET A 162 -6.47 6.33 -4.91
N VAL A 163 -6.40 5.47 -5.93
CA VAL A 163 -6.06 5.86 -7.32
C VAL A 163 -7.25 6.59 -7.95
N ASN A 164 -7.03 7.76 -8.52
CA ASN A 164 -8.04 8.54 -9.20
C ASN A 164 -8.33 7.95 -10.60
N MET A 165 -9.50 7.34 -10.75
CA MET A 165 -9.97 6.80 -12.03
C MET A 165 -11.46 7.07 -12.30
N GLY A 166 -12.01 8.11 -11.68
CA GLY A 166 -13.40 8.50 -11.90
C GLY A 166 -14.43 7.44 -11.49
N ARG A 167 -15.59 7.41 -12.16
CA ARG A 167 -16.66 6.45 -11.87
C ARG A 167 -16.36 5.16 -12.63
N LEU A 168 -16.22 4.06 -11.90
CA LEU A 168 -15.93 2.75 -12.44
C LEU A 168 -17.16 1.85 -12.29
N ALA A 169 -17.52 1.13 -13.35
CA ALA A 169 -18.55 0.09 -13.29
C ALA A 169 -18.08 -1.13 -12.50
N ASP A 170 -16.81 -1.52 -12.68
CA ASP A 170 -16.17 -2.60 -11.92
C ASP A 170 -14.80 -2.17 -11.36
N PRO A 171 -14.78 -1.65 -10.12
CA PRO A 171 -13.55 -1.32 -9.40
C PRO A 171 -12.62 -2.52 -9.16
N ALA A 172 -13.16 -3.71 -8.90
CA ALA A 172 -12.34 -4.89 -8.62
C ALA A 172 -11.57 -5.31 -9.88
N GLU A 173 -12.25 -5.38 -11.01
CA GLU A 173 -11.59 -5.70 -12.28
C GLU A 173 -10.58 -4.64 -12.69
N ARG A 174 -10.83 -3.37 -12.33
CA ARG A 174 -9.85 -2.32 -12.56
C ARG A 174 -8.58 -2.50 -11.72
N LEU A 175 -8.70 -2.90 -10.45
CA LEU A 175 -7.55 -3.25 -9.62
C LEU A 175 -6.77 -4.43 -10.20
N ARG A 176 -7.47 -5.48 -10.65
CA ARG A 176 -6.81 -6.62 -11.31
C ARG A 176 -5.99 -6.19 -12.51
N ARG A 177 -6.54 -5.33 -13.37
CA ARG A 177 -5.82 -4.82 -14.54
C ARG A 177 -4.60 -3.97 -14.17
N LEU A 178 -4.68 -3.12 -13.15
CA LEU A 178 -3.53 -2.34 -12.67
C LEU A 178 -2.42 -3.24 -12.14
N VAL A 179 -2.76 -4.22 -11.30
CA VAL A 179 -1.78 -5.14 -10.73
C VAL A 179 -1.15 -5.99 -11.84
N ARG A 180 -1.97 -6.59 -12.71
CA ARG A 180 -1.49 -7.45 -13.80
C ARG A 180 -0.66 -6.69 -14.84
N SER A 181 -0.86 -5.39 -15.00
CA SER A 181 -0.02 -4.58 -15.90
C SER A 181 1.29 -4.14 -15.25
N GLY A 182 1.37 -4.14 -13.91
CA GLY A 182 2.49 -3.56 -13.16
C GLY A 182 2.66 -2.05 -13.39
N ARG A 183 1.62 -1.36 -13.90
CA ARG A 183 1.72 0.04 -14.32
C ARG A 183 0.56 0.89 -13.81
N ALA A 184 0.88 2.05 -13.28
CA ALA A 184 -0.04 3.12 -12.94
C ALA A 184 -0.03 4.22 -14.02
N TRP A 185 -1.20 4.79 -14.33
CA TRP A 185 -1.42 5.80 -15.39
C TRP A 185 -0.61 5.55 -16.68
N SER A 186 -0.09 6.60 -17.31
CA SER A 186 0.62 6.68 -18.59
C SER A 186 1.97 5.94 -18.64
N ARG A 187 2.02 4.70 -18.11
CA ARG A 187 3.19 3.77 -18.05
C ARG A 187 4.16 3.97 -16.87
N LEU A 188 3.76 4.66 -15.80
CA LEU A 188 4.58 4.69 -14.59
C LEU A 188 4.61 3.32 -13.95
N ASP A 189 5.78 2.93 -13.47
CA ASP A 189 5.96 1.69 -12.71
C ASP A 189 5.13 1.72 -11.42
N LEU A 190 4.28 0.71 -11.24
CA LEU A 190 3.39 0.63 -10.08
C LEU A 190 4.19 0.59 -8.77
N ASP A 191 5.36 -0.04 -8.75
CA ASP A 191 6.18 -0.11 -7.53
C ASP A 191 6.73 1.25 -7.12
N ARG A 192 7.14 2.05 -8.10
CA ARG A 192 7.62 3.41 -7.86
C ARG A 192 6.52 4.26 -7.24
N VAL A 193 5.29 4.15 -7.77
CA VAL A 193 4.11 4.82 -7.21
C VAL A 193 3.82 4.30 -5.81
N LEU A 194 3.73 2.99 -5.60
CA LEU A 194 3.42 2.45 -4.27
C LEU A 194 4.48 2.77 -3.22
N HIS A 195 5.75 2.88 -3.61
CA HIS A 195 6.81 3.34 -2.72
C HIS A 195 6.62 4.81 -2.34
N HIS A 196 6.30 5.68 -3.31
CA HIS A 196 5.96 7.08 -3.04
C HIS A 196 4.78 7.20 -2.07
N GLU A 197 3.70 6.46 -2.32
CA GLU A 197 2.49 6.51 -1.50
C GLU A 197 2.72 5.90 -0.10
N GLU A 198 3.59 4.90 0.04
CA GLU A 198 3.99 4.38 1.35
C GLU A 198 4.69 5.46 2.20
N ARG A 199 5.49 6.35 1.58
CA ARG A 199 6.06 7.51 2.29
C ARG A 199 5.00 8.50 2.75
N HIS A 200 3.97 8.76 1.95
CA HIS A 200 2.82 9.53 2.41
C HIS A 200 2.11 8.86 3.59
N CYS A 201 2.01 7.54 3.61
CA CYS A 201 1.47 6.82 4.77
C CYS A 201 2.33 7.02 6.03
N ARG A 202 3.65 7.10 5.89
CA ARG A 202 4.56 7.44 7.00
C ARG A 202 4.31 8.86 7.53
N GLN A 203 4.08 9.83 6.64
CA GLN A 203 3.75 11.21 7.02
C GLN A 203 2.43 11.25 7.81
N TRP A 204 1.41 10.49 7.40
CA TRP A 204 0.17 10.32 8.16
C TRP A 204 0.41 9.74 9.56
N ALA A 205 1.22 8.70 9.67
CA ALA A 205 1.54 8.08 10.96
C ALA A 205 2.29 9.03 11.91
N ALA A 206 3.21 9.84 11.38
CA ALA A 206 3.98 10.80 12.18
C ALA A 206 3.15 12.00 12.65
N LYS A 207 2.26 12.52 11.79
CA LYS A 207 1.44 13.70 12.08
C LYS A 207 0.12 13.36 12.80
N GLY A 208 -0.36 12.14 12.66
CA GLY A 208 -1.67 11.69 13.16
C GLY A 208 -2.84 12.31 12.40
N TYR A 209 -4.04 11.75 12.63
CA TYR A 209 -5.27 12.15 11.92
C TYR A 209 -5.57 13.65 12.02
N LEU A 210 -5.46 14.23 13.22
CA LEU A 210 -5.73 15.65 13.47
C LEU A 210 -4.61 16.56 12.96
N GLY A 211 -3.35 16.14 13.07
CA GLY A 211 -2.21 16.91 12.55
C GLY A 211 -2.23 17.00 11.03
N MET A 212 -2.61 15.91 10.35
CA MET A 212 -2.81 15.93 8.90
C MET A 212 -4.05 16.72 8.48
N LEU A 213 -5.20 16.62 9.17
CA LEU A 213 -6.34 17.49 8.84
C LEU A 213 -6.00 18.99 8.96
N ARG A 214 -5.21 19.36 9.96
CA ARG A 214 -4.72 20.73 10.15
C ARG A 214 -3.75 21.17 9.06
N ASP A 215 -2.74 20.34 8.76
CA ASP A 215 -1.74 20.66 7.72
C ASP A 215 -2.36 20.62 6.32
N TYR A 216 -3.26 19.68 6.05
CA TYR A 216 -3.98 19.55 4.79
C TYR A 216 -4.95 20.71 4.56
N GLY A 217 -5.64 21.19 5.61
CA GLY A 217 -6.44 22.42 5.54
C GLY A 217 -5.59 23.66 5.23
N ARG A 218 -4.38 23.74 5.78
CA ARG A 218 -3.42 24.83 5.53
C ARG A 218 -2.81 24.75 4.12
N GLU A 219 -2.52 23.55 3.63
CA GLU A 219 -1.95 23.33 2.30
C GLU A 219 -2.99 23.50 1.19
N LEU A 220 -4.24 23.04 1.37
CA LEU A 220 -5.35 23.36 0.47
C LEU A 220 -5.57 24.88 0.38
N PHE A 221 -5.47 25.60 1.50
CA PHE A 221 -5.55 27.06 1.50
C PHE A 221 -4.36 27.71 0.77
N ARG A 222 -3.14 27.20 0.94
CA ARG A 222 -1.95 27.70 0.21
C ARG A 222 -2.00 27.38 -1.29
N GLU A 223 -2.41 26.19 -1.68
CA GLU A 223 -2.51 25.79 -3.09
C GLU A 223 -3.61 26.59 -3.80
N PHE A 224 -4.74 26.85 -3.12
CA PHE A 224 -5.85 27.64 -3.64
C PHE A 224 -5.51 29.14 -3.76
N VAL A 225 -4.63 29.69 -2.91
CA VAL A 225 -4.25 31.11 -2.92
C VAL A 225 -2.96 31.38 -3.70
N PHE A 226 -1.99 30.46 -3.74
CA PHE A 226 -0.62 30.73 -4.21
C PHE A 226 -0.10 29.80 -5.33
N GLY A 227 -0.74 28.67 -5.63
CA GLY A 227 -0.36 27.82 -6.78
C GLY A 227 1.06 27.20 -6.75
N GLU A 228 1.67 27.03 -5.58
CA GLU A 228 3.04 26.47 -5.43
C GLU A 228 3.07 24.94 -5.21
N THR A 229 4.18 24.30 -5.59
CA THR A 229 4.48 22.87 -5.38
C THR A 229 4.52 22.52 -3.88
N ASN A 230 3.79 21.50 -3.47
CA ASN A 230 3.63 21.15 -2.05
C ASN A 230 4.89 20.45 -1.49
N ARG A 231 5.37 20.87 -0.31
CA ARG A 231 6.54 20.28 0.37
C ARG A 231 6.38 18.78 0.65
N LEU A 232 5.15 18.33 0.87
CA LEU A 232 4.87 16.90 1.09
C LEU A 232 5.14 16.05 -0.16
N GLU A 233 4.88 16.57 -1.35
CA GLU A 233 5.14 15.88 -2.63
C GLU A 233 6.65 15.81 -2.92
N ALA A 234 7.41 16.84 -2.54
CA ALA A 234 8.87 16.85 -2.65
C ALA A 234 9.52 15.82 -1.69
N ASP A 235 9.05 15.74 -0.44
CA ASP A 235 9.56 14.79 0.56
C ASP A 235 9.14 13.33 0.31
N ALA A 236 8.00 13.12 -0.37
CA ALA A 236 7.54 11.81 -0.82
C ALA A 236 8.23 11.36 -2.12
N GLY A 237 8.93 12.27 -2.80
CA GLY A 237 9.77 12.02 -3.97
C GLY A 237 8.98 11.67 -5.21
N LEU A 238 8.66 12.72 -5.97
CA LEU A 238 8.44 12.71 -7.41
C LEU A 238 9.09 13.99 -7.94
N SER A 239 10.41 13.92 -8.16
CA SER A 239 11.27 15.06 -8.50
C SER A 239 10.88 15.82 -9.78
N ASP A 240 9.93 15.29 -10.55
CA ASP A 240 9.41 15.80 -11.82
C ASP A 240 7.97 16.35 -11.74
N GLY A 241 7.37 16.42 -10.55
CA GLY A 241 5.96 16.81 -10.38
C GLY A 241 4.97 15.66 -10.61
N GLY A 242 5.47 14.43 -10.69
CA GLY A 242 4.79 13.20 -10.26
C GLY A 242 3.67 12.61 -11.10
N TYR A 243 3.08 13.42 -11.96
CA TYR A 243 1.88 13.00 -12.70
C TYR A 243 1.78 13.62 -14.10
N ARG A 244 2.89 14.11 -14.66
CA ARG A 244 2.95 14.60 -16.04
C ARG A 244 3.16 13.47 -17.03
#